data_AF-A0A6J8DBT4-F1
#
_entry.id   AF-A0A6J8DBT4-F1
#
_cell.length_a   1.000
_cell.length_b   1.000
_cell.length_c   1.000
_cell.angle_alpha   90.00
_cell.angle_beta   90.00
_cell.angle_gamma   90.00
#
_symmetry.space_group_name_H-M   'P 1'
#
loop_
_entity.id
_entity.type
_entity.pdbx_description
1 polymer ?
#
loop_
_entity_poly.entity_id
_entity_poly.type
_entity_poly.pdbx_seq_one_letter_code
_entity_poly.pdbx_strand_id
1 'polypeptide(L)'
;MKEAMNNACGSKNLDIVKWLIENFDNELFDLKEAMSNACLISYLDTVKWLIENFDNKLFDMKEAMNNACLMGKLDTVTWLIENFDNKLFDMKEAMNNACLKGKVDTVKWLIENFHIELFDLKEAMKNSCIMGKLDIVKWLIQNFDNELFDMKEAMNNACLIGKLDTVKWLIENFDNELFDMKEAMNNACLMGKLDTVTWLIENFDNDLFDMKETINNACLMGKLDTVKWLIENFEINFLI
;
A
#
# COMPACT_ATOMS: atom_id res chain seq x y z
N MET A 1 -6.19 29.24 16.60
CA MET A 1 -7.26 29.10 15.58
C MET A 1 -6.98 27.97 14.60
N LYS A 2 -5.78 27.89 14.00
CA LYS A 2 -5.36 26.77 13.14
C LYS A 2 -5.69 25.38 13.72
N GLU A 3 -5.15 25.03 14.88
CA GLU A 3 -5.41 23.73 15.52
C GLU A 3 -6.89 23.48 15.81
N ALA A 4 -7.62 24.51 16.26
CA ALA A 4 -9.06 24.38 16.52
C ALA A 4 -9.84 24.08 15.23
N MET A 5 -9.50 24.75 14.12
CA MET A 5 -10.09 24.49 12.81
C MET A 5 -9.73 23.09 12.29
N ASN A 6 -8.46 22.69 12.41
CA ASN A 6 -8.00 21.38 11.97
C ASN A 6 -8.71 20.26 12.76
N ASN A 7 -8.81 20.39 14.08
CA ASN A 7 -9.54 19.45 14.93
C ASN A 7 -11.03 19.43 14.62
N ALA A 8 -11.64 20.59 14.35
CA ALA A 8 -13.05 20.67 13.96
C ALA A 8 -13.30 19.97 12.62
N CYS A 9 -12.44 20.20 11.62
CA CYS A 9 -12.51 19.52 10.32
C CYS A 9 -12.18 18.02 10.39
N GLY A 10 -11.32 17.63 11.34
CA GLY A 10 -11.06 16.23 11.73
C GLY A 10 -12.16 15.61 12.60
N SER A 11 -13.27 16.32 12.86
CA SER A 11 -14.43 15.84 13.62
C SER A 11 -15.71 15.91 12.78
N LYS A 12 -16.75 15.13 13.12
CA LYS A 12 -18.04 15.15 12.42
C LYS A 12 -18.85 16.45 12.66
N ASN A 13 -18.25 17.47 13.28
CA ASN A 13 -18.93 18.66 13.76
C ASN A 13 -18.80 19.81 12.76
N LEU A 14 -19.48 19.70 11.61
CA LEU A 14 -19.56 20.77 10.61
C LEU A 14 -20.06 22.09 11.22
N ASP A 15 -20.92 22.04 12.23
CA ASP A 15 -21.43 23.24 12.91
C ASP A 15 -20.32 24.03 13.61
N ILE A 16 -19.29 23.35 14.15
CA ILE A 16 -18.13 24.02 14.74
C ILE A 16 -17.29 24.67 13.63
N VAL A 17 -17.09 23.98 12.50
CA VAL A 17 -16.37 24.53 11.34
C VAL A 17 -17.05 25.81 10.84
N LYS A 18 -18.36 25.76 10.65
CA LYS A 18 -19.18 26.93 10.26
C LYS A 18 -19.05 28.07 11.26
N TRP A 19 -19.25 27.77 12.54
CA TRP A 19 -19.17 28.78 13.60
C TRP A 19 -17.79 29.45 13.65
N LEU A 20 -16.70 28.68 13.50
CA LEU A 20 -15.34 29.23 13.46
C LEU A 20 -15.16 30.19 12.28
N ILE A 21 -15.63 29.86 11.09
CA ILE A 21 -15.49 30.73 9.90
C ILE A 21 -16.40 31.96 9.95
N GLU A 22 -17.59 31.84 10.54
CA GLU A 22 -18.50 32.98 10.70
C GLU A 22 -18.00 34.00 11.75
N ASN A 23 -17.20 33.57 12.73
CA ASN A 23 -16.82 34.39 13.89
C ASN A 23 -15.36 34.84 13.89
N PHE A 24 -14.52 34.33 12.99
CA PHE A 24 -13.09 34.66 12.95
C PHE A 24 -12.61 34.88 11.52
N ASP A 25 -11.56 35.69 11.37
CA ASP A 25 -10.94 35.96 10.07
C ASP A 25 -10.35 34.68 9.46
N ASN A 26 -10.62 34.46 8.17
CA ASN A 26 -10.16 33.29 7.42
C ASN A 26 -8.64 33.19 7.33
N GLU A 27 -7.91 34.31 7.42
CA GLU A 27 -6.44 34.32 7.45
C GLU A 27 -5.85 33.60 8.69
N LEU A 28 -6.68 33.36 9.71
CA LEU A 28 -6.29 32.65 10.94
C LEU A 28 -6.31 31.12 10.80
N PHE A 29 -6.81 30.60 9.68
CA PHE A 29 -6.94 29.17 9.42
C PHE A 29 -5.87 28.67 8.45
N ASP A 30 -5.53 27.39 8.59
CA ASP A 30 -4.76 26.67 7.59
C ASP A 30 -5.75 25.82 6.78
N LEU A 31 -6.27 26.40 5.69
CA LEU A 31 -7.30 25.74 4.89
C LEU A 31 -6.78 24.48 4.18
N LYS A 32 -5.47 24.39 3.91
CA LYS A 32 -4.86 23.19 3.34
C LYS A 32 -4.94 22.04 4.33
N GLU A 33 -4.48 22.27 5.55
CA GLU A 33 -4.50 21.28 6.63
C GLU A 33 -5.94 20.94 7.06
N ALA A 34 -6.84 21.92 7.08
CA ALA A 34 -8.26 21.70 7.37
C ALA A 34 -8.92 20.78 6.33
N MET A 35 -8.73 21.04 5.03
CA MET A 35 -9.24 20.20 3.94
C MET A 35 -8.63 18.79 3.98
N SER A 36 -7.32 18.70 4.20
CA SER A 36 -6.59 17.44 4.33
C SER A 36 -7.19 16.56 5.44
N ASN A 37 -7.39 17.12 6.65
CA ASN A 37 -7.99 16.40 7.78
C ASN A 37 -9.44 15.98 7.53
N ALA A 38 -10.24 16.83 6.87
CA ALA A 38 -11.62 16.50 6.50
C ALA A 38 -11.67 15.29 5.53
N CYS A 39 -10.76 15.25 4.54
CA CYS A 39 -10.65 14.16 3.57
C CYS A 39 -10.15 12.87 4.20
N LEU A 40 -9.17 12.95 5.12
CA LEU A 40 -8.63 11.80 5.85
C LEU A 40 -9.72 11.05 6.63
N ILE A 41 -10.59 11.77 7.34
CA ILE A 41 -11.62 11.12 8.18
C ILE A 41 -12.91 10.82 7.39
N SER A 42 -13.13 11.46 6.23
CA SER A 42 -14.30 11.33 5.34
C SER A 42 -15.55 12.06 5.80
N TYR A 43 -15.39 13.26 6.34
CA TYR A 43 -16.55 14.11 6.56
C TYR A 43 -16.88 14.82 5.25
N LEU A 44 -17.48 14.08 4.31
CA LEU A 44 -17.80 14.57 2.97
C LEU A 44 -18.63 15.86 3.03
N ASP A 45 -19.52 16.01 4.01
CA ASP A 45 -20.28 17.25 4.21
C ASP A 45 -19.37 18.44 4.54
N THR A 46 -18.31 18.22 5.33
CA THR A 46 -17.29 19.23 5.62
C THR A 46 -16.45 19.53 4.38
N VAL A 47 -16.04 18.51 3.63
CA VAL A 47 -15.28 18.68 2.37
C VAL A 47 -16.09 19.52 1.36
N LYS A 48 -17.36 19.14 1.14
CA LYS A 48 -18.31 19.87 0.28
C LYS A 48 -18.45 21.30 0.73
N TRP A 49 -18.72 21.51 2.01
CA TRP A 49 -18.93 22.85 2.56
C TRP A 49 -17.69 23.72 2.42
N LEU A 50 -16.48 23.19 2.69
CA LEU A 50 -15.24 23.93 2.48
C LEU A 50 -15.07 24.34 1.01
N ILE A 51 -15.31 23.45 0.05
CA ILE A 51 -15.20 23.75 -1.38
C ILE A 51 -16.26 24.74 -1.87
N GLU A 52 -17.48 24.69 -1.33
CA GLU A 52 -18.56 25.61 -1.70
C GLU A 52 -18.32 27.03 -1.18
N ASN A 53 -17.53 27.19 -0.12
CA ASN A 53 -17.33 28.48 0.56
C ASN A 53 -15.95 29.12 0.32
N PHE A 54 -15.01 28.39 -0.29
CA PHE A 54 -13.65 28.87 -0.53
C PHE A 54 -13.15 28.51 -1.94
N ASP A 55 -12.29 29.36 -2.51
CA ASP A 55 -11.61 29.06 -3.78
C ASP A 55 -10.71 27.82 -3.59
N ASN A 56 -10.83 26.83 -4.50
CA ASN A 56 -10.10 25.59 -4.41
C ASN A 56 -8.56 25.76 -4.46
N LYS A 57 -8.06 26.89 -4.97
CA LYS A 57 -6.64 27.26 -4.94
C LYS A 57 -6.08 27.45 -3.53
N LEU A 58 -6.96 27.61 -2.54
CA LEU A 58 -6.58 27.70 -1.13
C LEU A 58 -6.29 26.32 -0.51
N PHE A 59 -6.67 25.23 -1.19
CA PHE A 59 -6.47 23.87 -0.74
C PHE A 59 -5.28 23.19 -1.42
N ASP A 60 -4.75 22.16 -0.77
CA ASP A 60 -3.88 21.18 -1.43
C ASP A 60 -4.76 20.01 -1.92
N MET A 61 -5.22 20.10 -3.17
CA MET A 61 -6.12 19.09 -3.74
C MET A 61 -5.44 17.73 -3.92
N LYS A 62 -4.10 17.69 -4.05
CA LYS A 62 -3.34 16.43 -4.14
C LYS A 62 -3.36 15.74 -2.80
N GLU A 63 -3.01 16.45 -1.73
CA GLU A 63 -3.02 15.91 -0.37
C GLU A 63 -4.43 15.47 0.06
N ALA A 64 -5.45 16.26 -0.29
CA ALA A 64 -6.85 15.91 -0.06
C ALA A 64 -7.23 14.57 -0.71
N MET A 65 -6.91 14.39 -2.00
CA MET A 65 -7.17 13.15 -2.73
C MET A 65 -6.35 11.97 -2.16
N ASN A 66 -5.07 12.20 -1.85
CA ASN A 66 -4.20 11.19 -1.26
C ASN A 66 -4.77 10.68 0.06
N ASN A 67 -5.20 11.56 0.96
CA ASN A 67 -5.77 11.17 2.25
C ASN A 67 -7.13 10.46 2.13
N ALA A 68 -7.98 10.90 1.19
CA ALA A 68 -9.22 10.18 0.89
C ALA A 68 -8.95 8.76 0.39
N CYS A 69 -7.99 8.59 -0.53
CA CYS A 69 -7.60 7.29 -1.07
C CYS A 69 -6.90 6.39 -0.03
N LEU A 70 -5.98 6.96 0.75
CA LEU A 70 -5.29 6.30 1.86
C LEU A 70 -6.31 5.68 2.84
N MET A 71 -7.38 6.41 3.14
CA MET A 71 -8.39 5.99 4.10
C MET A 71 -9.52 5.18 3.47
N GLY A 72 -9.54 5.04 2.14
CA GLY A 72 -10.51 4.25 1.38
C GLY A 72 -11.89 4.88 1.38
N LYS A 73 -11.93 6.21 1.36
CA LYS A 73 -13.14 7.00 1.51
C LYS A 73 -13.76 7.21 0.14
N LEU A 74 -14.29 6.13 -0.41
CA LEU A 74 -14.71 6.07 -1.81
C LEU A 74 -15.71 7.19 -2.14
N ASP A 75 -16.70 7.48 -1.29
CA ASP A 75 -17.66 8.58 -1.50
C ASP A 75 -16.99 9.96 -1.63
N THR A 76 -15.88 10.19 -0.91
CA THR A 76 -15.10 11.43 -1.03
C THR A 76 -14.24 11.43 -2.29
N VAL A 77 -13.62 10.29 -2.62
CA VAL A 77 -12.81 10.12 -3.84
C VAL A 77 -13.67 10.34 -5.08
N THR A 78 -14.84 9.70 -5.15
CA THR A 78 -15.77 9.82 -6.28
C THR A 78 -16.26 11.26 -6.40
N TRP A 79 -16.69 11.87 -5.31
CA TRP A 79 -17.16 13.25 -5.32
C TRP A 79 -16.06 14.23 -5.77
N LEU A 80 -14.82 14.07 -5.30
CA LEU A 80 -13.70 14.90 -5.74
C LEU A 80 -13.45 14.76 -7.25
N ILE A 81 -13.50 13.56 -7.80
CA ILE A 81 -13.29 13.31 -9.23
C ILE A 81 -14.45 13.82 -10.09
N GLU A 82 -15.70 13.70 -9.62
CA GLU A 82 -16.88 14.15 -10.37
C GLU A 82 -16.96 15.69 -10.45
N ASN A 83 -16.34 16.40 -9.51
CA ASN A 83 -16.46 17.86 -9.39
C ASN A 83 -15.19 18.63 -9.82
N PHE A 84 -14.08 17.93 -10.10
CA PHE A 84 -12.80 18.57 -10.41
C PHE A 84 -12.04 17.84 -11.53
N ASP A 85 -11.28 18.60 -12.33
CA ASP A 85 -10.36 18.03 -13.33
C ASP A 85 -9.28 17.21 -12.62
N ASN A 86 -9.07 15.97 -13.06
CA ASN A 86 -8.11 15.04 -12.46
C ASN A 86 -6.65 15.54 -12.48
N LYS A 87 -6.32 16.54 -13.30
CA LYS A 87 -5.02 17.23 -13.30
C LYS A 87 -4.72 17.98 -11.99
N LEU A 88 -5.74 18.23 -11.16
CA LEU A 88 -5.55 18.79 -9.83
C LEU A 88 -5.00 17.75 -8.83
N PHE A 89 -5.06 16.46 -9.18
CA PHE A 89 -4.67 15.36 -8.32
C PHE A 89 -3.35 14.72 -8.80
N ASP A 90 -2.68 14.04 -7.88
CA ASP A 90 -1.64 13.09 -8.22
C ASP A 90 -2.25 11.68 -8.22
N MET A 91 -2.76 11.26 -9.38
CA MET A 91 -3.48 9.99 -9.52
C MET A 91 -2.62 8.76 -9.21
N LYS A 92 -1.29 8.86 -9.43
CA LYS A 92 -0.34 7.79 -9.10
C LYS A 92 -0.20 7.65 -7.60
N GLU A 93 0.07 8.76 -6.91
CA GLU A 93 0.22 8.78 -5.46
C GLU A 93 -1.08 8.40 -4.74
N ALA A 94 -2.23 8.87 -5.25
CA ALA A 94 -3.54 8.49 -4.72
C ALA A 94 -3.77 6.96 -4.80
N MET A 95 -3.48 6.35 -5.95
CA MET A 95 -3.58 4.90 -6.14
C MET A 95 -2.62 4.14 -5.22
N ASN A 96 -1.37 4.59 -5.11
CA ASN A 96 -0.36 3.98 -4.28
C ASN A 96 -0.78 3.98 -2.80
N ASN A 97 -1.33 5.09 -2.31
CA ASN A 97 -1.85 5.19 -0.95
C ASN A 97 -3.03 4.25 -0.67
N ALA A 98 -3.95 4.11 -1.63
CA ALA A 98 -5.03 3.13 -1.55
C ALA A 98 -4.48 1.69 -1.50
N CYS A 99 -3.48 1.36 -2.34
CA CYS A 99 -2.82 0.06 -2.36
C CYS A 99 -2.11 -0.24 -1.03
N LEU A 100 -1.31 0.70 -0.51
CA LEU A 100 -0.60 0.56 0.77
C LEU A 100 -1.54 0.21 1.93
N LYS A 101 -2.72 0.84 1.97
CA LYS A 101 -3.70 0.63 3.05
C LYS A 101 -4.71 -0.47 2.76
N GLY A 102 -4.66 -1.11 1.60
CA GLY A 102 -5.54 -2.23 1.26
C GLY A 102 -6.97 -1.79 0.95
N LYS A 103 -7.15 -0.62 0.35
CA LYS A 103 -8.45 -0.05 0.04
C LYS A 103 -8.96 -0.60 -1.29
N VAL A 104 -9.34 -1.87 -1.26
CA VAL A 104 -9.70 -2.65 -2.44
C VAL A 104 -10.73 -1.93 -3.31
N ASP A 105 -11.86 -1.50 -2.73
CA ASP A 105 -12.94 -0.85 -3.49
C ASP A 105 -12.49 0.47 -4.14
N THR A 106 -11.62 1.23 -3.45
CA THR A 106 -11.04 2.47 -4.00
C THR A 106 -10.09 2.17 -5.16
N VAL A 107 -9.22 1.16 -5.04
CA VAL A 107 -8.30 0.75 -6.12
C VAL A 107 -9.08 0.29 -7.36
N LYS A 108 -10.07 -0.58 -7.16
CA LYS A 108 -10.93 -1.07 -8.26
C LYS A 108 -11.61 0.09 -8.96
N TRP A 109 -12.29 0.94 -8.20
CA TRP A 109 -13.04 2.06 -8.77
C TRP A 109 -12.13 3.03 -9.52
N LEU A 110 -10.94 3.36 -8.98
CA LEU A 110 -9.98 4.22 -9.67
C LEU A 110 -9.49 3.60 -11.00
N ILE A 111 -9.20 2.31 -11.05
CA ILE A 111 -8.72 1.66 -12.28
C ILE A 111 -9.86 1.46 -13.29
N GLU A 112 -11.07 1.14 -12.85
CA GLU A 112 -12.22 0.90 -13.73
C GLU A 112 -12.75 2.19 -14.38
N ASN A 113 -12.56 3.34 -13.75
CA ASN A 113 -13.08 4.63 -14.24
C ASN A 113 -12.04 5.48 -14.98
N PHE A 114 -10.80 5.04 -15.07
CA PHE A 114 -9.71 5.81 -15.68
C PHE A 114 -8.80 4.95 -16.55
N HIS A 115 -8.10 5.59 -17.50
CA HIS A 115 -7.07 4.92 -18.28
C HIS A 115 -5.88 4.54 -17.38
N ILE A 116 -5.41 3.30 -17.52
CA ILE A 116 -4.33 2.73 -16.69
C ILE A 116 -3.01 3.52 -16.75
N GLU A 117 -2.78 4.29 -17.81
CA GLU A 117 -1.59 5.15 -17.99
C GLU A 117 -1.49 6.28 -16.94
N LEU A 118 -2.61 6.60 -16.27
CA LEU A 118 -2.61 7.53 -15.14
C LEU A 118 -2.00 6.94 -13.87
N PHE A 119 -1.78 5.63 -13.83
CA PHE A 119 -1.31 4.91 -12.64
C PHE A 119 0.05 4.26 -12.88
N ASP A 120 0.72 3.89 -11.79
CA ASP A 120 1.91 3.06 -11.82
C ASP A 120 1.56 1.66 -11.30
N LEU A 121 1.25 0.74 -12.21
CA LEU A 121 0.83 -0.61 -11.86
C LEU A 121 1.97 -1.43 -11.21
N LYS A 122 3.23 -1.11 -11.51
CA LYS A 122 4.39 -1.78 -10.88
C LYS A 122 4.49 -1.38 -9.42
N GLU A 123 4.40 -0.09 -9.14
CA GLU A 123 4.43 0.44 -7.78
C GLU A 123 3.18 0.01 -6.99
N ALA A 124 2.00 -0.05 -7.61
CA ALA A 124 0.78 -0.57 -7.00
C ALA A 124 0.91 -2.06 -6.60
N MET A 125 1.45 -2.90 -7.50
CA MET A 125 1.70 -4.32 -7.22
C MET A 125 2.73 -4.49 -6.10
N LYS A 126 3.85 -3.78 -6.18
CA LYS A 126 4.90 -3.78 -5.16
C LYS A 126 4.37 -3.39 -3.78
N ASN A 127 3.67 -2.26 -3.66
CA ASN A 127 3.10 -1.79 -2.40
C ASN A 127 2.08 -2.77 -1.82
N SER A 128 1.26 -3.37 -2.68
CA SER A 128 0.30 -4.41 -2.28
C SER A 128 1.02 -5.66 -1.74
N CYS A 129 2.12 -6.08 -2.37
CA CYS A 129 2.93 -7.21 -1.90
C CYS A 129 3.67 -6.91 -0.59
N ILE A 130 4.31 -5.74 -0.46
CA ILE A 130 4.97 -5.28 0.78
C ILE A 130 3.97 -5.29 1.95
N MET A 131 2.77 -4.76 1.71
CA MET A 131 1.77 -4.60 2.76
C MET A 131 0.91 -5.86 2.97
N GLY A 132 1.08 -6.90 2.15
CA GLY A 132 0.31 -8.15 2.22
C GLY A 132 -1.16 -7.96 1.87
N LYS A 133 -1.47 -7.02 0.97
CA LYS A 133 -2.84 -6.74 0.51
C LYS A 133 -3.21 -7.72 -0.59
N LEU A 134 -3.33 -8.99 -0.22
CA LEU A 134 -3.53 -10.10 -1.14
C LEU A 134 -4.76 -9.93 -2.04
N ASP A 135 -5.84 -9.32 -1.55
CA ASP A 135 -7.03 -9.06 -2.36
C ASP A 135 -6.76 -8.10 -3.53
N ILE A 136 -5.87 -7.12 -3.33
CA ILE A 136 -5.45 -6.21 -4.40
C ILE A 136 -4.52 -6.93 -5.37
N VAL A 137 -3.55 -7.71 -4.85
CA VAL A 137 -2.64 -8.53 -5.69
C VAL A 137 -3.43 -9.46 -6.60
N LYS A 138 -4.38 -10.21 -6.04
CA LYS A 138 -5.29 -11.09 -6.77
C LYS A 138 -6.05 -10.34 -7.86
N TRP A 139 -6.66 -9.22 -7.49
CA TRP A 139 -7.46 -8.45 -8.43
C TRP A 139 -6.61 -7.87 -9.57
N LEU A 140 -5.43 -7.32 -9.28
CA LEU A 140 -4.52 -6.80 -10.31
C LEU A 140 -4.13 -7.89 -11.32
N ILE A 141 -3.70 -9.06 -10.83
CA ILE A 141 -3.31 -10.19 -11.69
C ILE A 141 -4.48 -10.76 -12.50
N GLN A 142 -5.69 -10.76 -11.95
CA GLN A 142 -6.88 -11.26 -12.65
C GLN A 142 -7.36 -10.33 -13.77
N ASN A 143 -6.99 -9.05 -13.74
CA ASN A 143 -7.50 -8.03 -14.67
C ASN A 143 -6.44 -7.49 -15.63
N PHE A 144 -5.16 -7.82 -15.43
CA PHE A 144 -4.05 -7.28 -16.19
C PHE A 144 -2.99 -8.35 -16.48
N ASP A 145 -2.35 -8.25 -17.65
CA ASP A 145 -1.24 -9.13 -18.01
C ASP A 145 -0.07 -8.93 -17.05
N ASN A 146 0.57 -10.05 -16.66
CA ASN A 146 1.67 -10.05 -15.69
C ASN A 146 2.90 -9.25 -16.15
N GLU A 147 3.07 -9.03 -17.46
CA GLU A 147 4.12 -8.18 -18.05
C GLU A 147 4.03 -6.71 -17.62
N LEU A 148 2.85 -6.26 -17.16
CA LEU A 148 2.66 -4.92 -16.60
C LEU A 148 3.25 -4.77 -15.20
N PHE A 149 3.64 -5.87 -14.55
CA PHE A 149 4.19 -5.90 -13.20
C PHE A 149 5.66 -6.31 -13.20
N ASP A 150 6.39 -5.91 -12.15
CA ASP A 150 7.66 -6.55 -11.81
C ASP A 150 7.41 -7.69 -10.83
N MET A 151 7.13 -8.89 -11.37
CA MET A 151 6.77 -10.06 -10.57
C MET A 151 7.93 -10.56 -9.68
N LYS A 152 9.18 -10.32 -10.08
CA LYS A 152 10.36 -10.65 -9.27
C LYS A 152 10.45 -9.71 -8.08
N GLU A 153 10.36 -8.40 -8.31
CA GLU A 153 10.35 -7.41 -7.23
C GLU A 153 9.15 -7.62 -6.29
N ALA A 154 7.97 -7.96 -6.82
CA ALA A 154 6.78 -8.27 -6.03
C ALA A 154 7.01 -9.46 -5.07
N MET A 155 7.53 -10.58 -5.59
CA MET A 155 7.87 -11.76 -4.78
C MET A 155 8.96 -11.45 -3.74
N ASN A 156 10.04 -10.79 -4.16
CA ASN A 156 11.16 -10.44 -3.28
C ASN A 156 10.70 -9.59 -2.10
N ASN A 157 9.85 -8.59 -2.35
CA ASN A 157 9.29 -7.74 -1.29
C ASN A 157 8.33 -8.51 -0.36
N ALA A 158 7.49 -9.39 -0.91
CA ALA A 158 6.61 -10.23 -0.10
C ALA A 158 7.43 -11.13 0.85
N CYS A 159 8.51 -11.76 0.34
CA CYS A 159 9.42 -12.57 1.14
C CYS A 159 10.22 -11.75 2.16
N LEU A 160 10.76 -10.60 1.77
CA LEU A 160 11.50 -9.69 2.65
C LEU A 160 10.69 -9.29 3.89
N ILE A 161 9.40 -8.97 3.68
CA ILE A 161 8.51 -8.55 4.77
C ILE A 161 7.90 -9.77 5.50
N GLY A 162 7.85 -10.93 4.86
CA GLY A 162 7.25 -12.17 5.39
C GLY A 162 5.73 -12.22 5.21
N LYS A 163 5.23 -11.74 4.07
CA LYS A 163 3.81 -11.82 3.71
C LYS A 163 3.50 -13.21 3.15
N LEU A 164 3.54 -14.21 4.03
CA LEU A 164 3.44 -15.62 3.66
C LEU A 164 2.23 -15.95 2.79
N ASP A 165 1.04 -15.42 3.11
CA ASP A 165 -0.16 -15.67 2.31
C ASP A 165 -0.04 -15.14 0.87
N THR A 166 0.66 -14.01 0.68
CA THR A 166 0.96 -13.48 -0.64
C THR A 166 1.98 -14.35 -1.37
N VAL A 167 3.05 -14.77 -0.69
CA VAL A 167 4.08 -15.66 -1.25
C VAL A 167 3.48 -16.98 -1.72
N LYS A 168 2.68 -17.63 -0.86
CA LYS A 168 1.94 -18.87 -1.18
C LYS A 168 1.09 -18.69 -2.41
N TRP A 169 0.25 -17.66 -2.42
CA TRP A 169 -0.67 -17.45 -3.51
C TRP A 169 0.06 -17.17 -4.85
N LEU A 170 1.15 -16.39 -4.83
CA LEU A 170 1.95 -16.13 -6.03
C LEU A 170 2.56 -17.43 -6.59
N ILE A 171 3.15 -18.27 -5.74
CA ILE A 171 3.77 -19.53 -6.16
C ILE A 171 2.73 -20.57 -6.62
N GLU A 172 1.56 -20.63 -5.97
CA GLU A 172 0.50 -21.57 -6.34
C GLU A 172 -0.19 -21.23 -7.67
N ASN A 173 -0.04 -20.00 -8.17
CA ASN A 173 -0.73 -19.50 -9.35
C ASN A 173 0.20 -19.20 -10.54
N PHE A 174 1.52 -19.32 -10.37
CA PHE A 174 2.50 -19.01 -11.41
C PHE A 174 3.69 -19.96 -11.36
N ASP A 175 4.28 -20.22 -12.54
CA ASP A 175 5.53 -20.96 -12.62
C ASP A 175 6.67 -20.20 -11.93
N ASN A 176 7.50 -20.91 -11.18
CA ASN A 176 8.61 -20.33 -10.41
C ASN A 176 9.64 -19.58 -11.29
N GLU A 177 9.71 -19.87 -12.59
CA GLU A 177 10.58 -19.16 -13.54
C GLU A 177 10.25 -17.68 -13.67
N LEU A 178 9.03 -17.28 -13.30
CA LEU A 178 8.62 -15.88 -13.23
C LEU A 178 9.30 -15.11 -12.10
N PHE A 179 9.82 -15.82 -11.09
CA PHE A 179 10.40 -15.26 -9.88
C PHE A 179 11.92 -15.47 -9.83
N ASP A 180 12.60 -14.68 -8.99
CA ASP A 180 13.96 -14.98 -8.57
C ASP A 180 13.90 -15.69 -7.21
N MET A 181 13.77 -17.03 -7.24
CA MET A 181 13.56 -17.82 -6.03
C MET A 181 14.76 -17.79 -5.07
N LYS A 182 15.98 -17.56 -5.58
CA LYS A 182 17.18 -17.40 -4.76
C LYS A 182 17.12 -16.09 -3.99
N GLU A 183 16.84 -14.99 -4.68
CA GLU A 183 16.70 -13.67 -4.07
C GLU A 183 15.50 -13.62 -3.10
N ALA A 184 14.39 -14.29 -3.43
CA ALA A 184 13.23 -14.39 -2.56
C ALA A 184 13.58 -15.10 -1.23
N MET A 185 14.25 -16.25 -1.28
CA MET A 185 14.72 -16.98 -0.09
C MET A 185 15.76 -16.17 0.72
N ASN A 186 16.72 -15.55 0.02
CA ASN A 186 17.73 -14.70 0.64
C ASN A 186 17.08 -13.55 1.43
N ASN A 187 16.08 -12.88 0.87
CA ASN A 187 15.36 -11.79 1.53
C ASN A 187 14.56 -12.26 2.75
N ALA A 188 13.88 -13.41 2.65
CA ALA A 188 13.16 -13.99 3.79
C ALA A 188 14.13 -14.32 4.94
N CYS A 189 15.28 -14.91 4.63
CA CYS A 189 16.29 -15.27 5.63
C CYS A 189 17.01 -14.05 6.22
N LEU A 190 17.38 -13.08 5.40
CA LEU A 190 17.98 -11.80 5.82
C LEU A 190 17.10 -11.11 6.89
N MET A 191 15.77 -11.15 6.69
CA MET A 191 14.81 -10.53 7.60
C MET A 191 14.26 -11.47 8.68
N GLY A 192 14.69 -12.73 8.71
CA GLY A 192 14.31 -13.71 9.72
C GLY A 192 12.84 -14.10 9.66
N LYS A 193 12.26 -14.16 8.45
CA LYS A 193 10.86 -14.51 8.20
C LYS A 193 10.68 -16.02 8.25
N LEU A 194 10.86 -16.59 9.44
CA LEU A 194 10.94 -18.03 9.66
C LEU A 194 9.78 -18.80 9.02
N ASP A 195 8.53 -18.37 9.20
CA ASP A 195 7.38 -19.05 8.59
C ASP A 195 7.45 -19.10 7.05
N THR A 196 7.98 -18.05 6.42
CA THR A 196 8.21 -18.00 4.96
C THR A 196 9.37 -18.90 4.55
N VAL A 197 10.47 -18.90 5.31
CA VAL A 197 11.63 -19.76 5.05
C VAL A 197 11.24 -21.24 5.18
N THR A 198 10.56 -21.60 6.27
CA THR A 198 10.07 -22.95 6.52
C THR A 198 9.18 -23.42 5.39
N TRP A 199 8.19 -22.62 5.01
CA TRP A 199 7.28 -23.00 3.93
C TRP A 199 8.01 -23.16 2.59
N LEU A 200 8.97 -22.29 2.25
CA LEU A 200 9.74 -22.40 1.01
C LEU A 200 10.58 -23.69 0.97
N ILE A 201 11.26 -24.07 2.06
CA ILE A 201 12.06 -25.31 2.11
C ILE A 201 11.16 -26.56 2.09
N GLU A 202 10.00 -26.52 2.74
CA GLU A 202 9.09 -27.67 2.76
C GLU A 202 8.42 -27.95 1.41
N ASN A 203 8.36 -26.97 0.51
CA ASN A 203 7.63 -27.06 -0.76
C ASN A 203 8.52 -27.08 -2.00
N PHE A 204 9.83 -26.85 -1.86
CA PHE A 204 10.77 -26.79 -2.98
C PHE A 204 12.07 -27.52 -2.69
N ASP A 205 12.66 -28.09 -3.75
CA ASP A 205 14.01 -28.65 -3.66
C ASP A 205 15.03 -27.57 -3.33
N ASN A 206 15.95 -27.89 -2.42
CA ASN A 206 16.96 -26.95 -1.93
C ASN A 206 17.89 -26.40 -3.03
N ASP A 207 18.04 -27.13 -4.15
CA ASP A 207 18.83 -26.70 -5.31
C ASP A 207 18.27 -25.44 -6.00
N LEU A 208 17.00 -25.10 -5.72
CA LEU A 208 16.37 -23.85 -6.15
C LEU A 208 16.98 -22.62 -5.45
N PHE A 209 17.64 -22.81 -4.31
CA PHE A 209 18.14 -21.74 -3.44
C PHE A 209 19.68 -21.76 -3.34
N ASP A 210 20.29 -20.61 -3.03
CA ASP A 210 21.69 -20.58 -2.58
C ASP A 210 21.75 -20.68 -1.06
N MET A 211 21.65 -21.91 -0.56
CA MET A 211 21.51 -22.16 0.87
C MET A 211 22.72 -21.70 1.69
N LYS A 212 23.91 -21.66 1.08
CA LYS A 212 25.11 -21.12 1.72
C LYS A 212 25.00 -19.62 1.91
N GLU A 213 24.60 -18.88 0.87
CA GLU A 213 24.37 -17.44 0.96
C GLU A 213 23.22 -17.12 1.93
N THR A 214 22.12 -17.85 1.83
CA THR A 214 20.93 -17.71 2.68
C THR A 214 21.27 -17.84 4.17
N ILE A 215 22.01 -18.88 4.57
CA ILE A 215 22.45 -19.06 5.98
C ILE A 215 23.38 -17.93 6.42
N ASN A 216 24.34 -17.53 5.57
CA ASN A 216 25.26 -16.43 5.89
C ASN A 216 24.53 -15.11 6.12
N ASN A 217 23.50 -14.80 5.32
CA ASN A 217 22.69 -13.60 5.46
C ASN A 217 21.87 -13.61 6.76
N ALA A 218 21.26 -14.74 7.13
CA ALA A 218 20.57 -14.89 8.40
C ALA A 218 21.53 -14.70 9.61
N CYS A 219 22.75 -15.24 9.51
CA CYS A 219 23.82 -15.03 10.50
C CYS A 219 24.23 -13.57 10.61
N LEU A 220 24.50 -12.90 9.48
CA LEU A 220 24.91 -11.49 9.41
C LEU A 220 23.90 -10.57 10.10
N MET A 221 22.60 -10.86 9.92
CA MET A 221 21.50 -10.08 10.49
C MET A 221 21.04 -10.55 11.87
N GLY A 222 21.73 -11.52 12.48
CA GLY A 222 21.45 -12.02 13.83
C GLY A 222 20.10 -12.71 13.97
N LYS A 223 19.59 -13.36 12.91
CA LYS A 223 18.28 -14.04 12.91
C LYS A 223 18.36 -15.42 13.56
N LEU A 224 18.56 -15.46 14.88
CA LEU A 224 18.88 -16.67 15.64
C LEU A 224 17.92 -17.84 15.37
N ASP A 225 16.61 -17.61 15.41
CA ASP A 225 15.62 -18.69 15.24
C ASP A 225 15.66 -19.25 13.82
N THR A 226 15.82 -18.38 12.81
CA THR A 226 16.02 -18.79 11.41
C THR A 226 17.32 -19.57 11.24
N VAL A 227 18.43 -19.13 11.83
CA VAL A 227 19.71 -19.85 11.75
C VAL A 227 19.62 -21.23 12.39
N LYS A 228 19.04 -21.33 13.60
CA LYS A 228 18.85 -22.63 14.26
C LYS A 228 18.02 -23.57 13.41
N TRP A 229 16.88 -23.08 12.94
CA TRP A 229 15.97 -23.88 12.12
C TRP A 229 16.63 -24.32 10.81
N LEU A 230 17.37 -23.42 10.13
CA LEU A 230 18.13 -23.76 8.92
C LEU A 230 19.18 -24.84 9.20
N ILE A 231 20.00 -24.73 10.25
CA ILE A 231 21.03 -25.73 10.57
C ILE A 231 20.39 -27.09 10.89
N GLU A 232 19.34 -27.09 11.73
CA GLU A 232 18.65 -28.32 12.15
C GLU A 232 17.99 -29.05 10.96
N ASN A 233 17.45 -28.32 9.98
CA ASN A 233 16.77 -28.92 8.82
C ASN A 233 17.71 -29.16 7.62
N PHE A 234 18.86 -28.49 7.54
CA PHE A 234 19.80 -28.63 6.43
C PHE A 234 20.92 -29.65 6.73
N GLU A 235 21.35 -29.82 7.99
CA GLU A 235 22.30 -30.88 8.35
C GLU A 235 21.69 -32.30 8.26
N ILE A 236 20.35 -32.44 8.26
CA ILE A 236 19.69 -33.74 8.08
C ILE A 236 19.75 -34.25 6.62
N ASN A 237 19.89 -33.36 5.63
CA ASN A 237 19.82 -33.72 4.21
C ASN A 237 21.17 -34.09 3.55
N PHE A 238 22.31 -33.97 4.25
CA PHE A 238 23.61 -34.47 3.77
C PHE A 238 24.03 -35.81 4.40
N LEU A 239 23.16 -36.43 5.21
CA LEU A 239 23.44 -37.67 5.95
C LEU A 239 22.50 -38.85 5.63
N ILE A 240 21.68 -38.75 4.58
CA ILE A 240 20.84 -39.86 4.06
C ILE A 240 21.10 -40.01 2.56
#